data_AF-A0AAQ0BUS2-F1
#
_entry.id   AF-A0AAQ0BUS2-F1
#
_cell.length_a   1.000
_cell.length_b   1.000
_cell.length_c   1.000
_cell.angle_alpha   90.00
_cell.angle_beta   90.00
_cell.angle_gamma   90.00
#
_symmetry.space_group_name_H-M   'P 1'
#
loop_
_entity.id
_entity.type
_entity.pdbx_description
1 polymer ?
#
loop_
_entity_poly.entity_id
_entity_poly.type
_entity_poly.pdbx_seq_one_letter_code
_entity_poly.pdbx_strand_id
1 'polypeptide(L)'
;MRNDLDACPDILLTGTPEAVDAYLVRRLWAAGHAAPAPHMVVNWLRALNTRGEPFASHVAACHYWLYEHRHGYDHATVFRPLRGETGWLSRHDFGTPRHLRIRER
;
A
#
# COMPACT_ATOMS: atom_id res chain seq x y z
N MET A 1 14.06 -18.13 -4.77
CA MET A 1 14.35 -17.68 -3.40
C MET A 1 13.18 -16.81 -2.96
N ARG A 2 12.32 -17.39 -2.12
CA ARG A 2 11.24 -16.87 -1.26
C ARG A 2 10.22 -15.82 -1.79
N ASN A 3 9.01 -16.35 -2.02
CA ASN A 3 7.68 -15.72 -2.17
C ASN A 3 7.18 -14.94 -0.92
N ASP A 4 8.05 -14.51 -0.01
CA ASP A 4 7.64 -13.90 1.27
C ASP A 4 7.31 -12.41 1.16
N LEU A 5 7.49 -11.80 -0.02
CA LEU A 5 7.21 -10.38 -0.23
C LEU A 5 5.72 -10.07 -0.41
N ASP A 6 4.89 -11.06 -0.73
CA ASP A 6 3.45 -10.86 -0.93
C ASP A 6 2.59 -11.22 0.29
N ALA A 7 3.18 -11.86 1.30
CA ALA A 7 2.47 -12.27 2.50
C ALA A 7 2.11 -11.06 3.38
N CYS A 8 0.86 -10.98 3.83
CA CYS A 8 0.46 -10.02 4.85
C CYS A 8 1.22 -10.34 6.15
N PRO A 9 2.00 -9.41 6.72
CA PRO A 9 2.73 -9.65 7.95
C PRO A 9 1.79 -10.06 9.10
N ASP A 10 2.16 -11.12 9.84
CA ASP A 10 1.34 -11.64 10.95
C ASP A 10 0.95 -10.57 11.96
N ILE A 11 1.84 -9.59 12.20
CA ILE A 11 1.58 -8.48 13.11
C ILE A 11 0.33 -7.67 12.73
N LEU A 12 0.04 -7.54 11.43
CA LEU A 12 -1.16 -6.84 10.96
C LEU A 12 -2.44 -7.65 11.20
N LEU A 13 -2.32 -8.97 11.29
CA LEU A 13 -3.43 -9.90 11.50
C LEU A 13 -3.74 -10.09 12.99
N THR A 14 -2.71 -10.25 13.83
CA THR A 14 -2.87 -10.68 15.23
C THR A 14 -2.28 -9.71 16.26
N GLY A 15 -1.48 -8.71 15.84
CA GLY A 15 -0.81 -7.77 16.74
C GLY A 15 -1.77 -6.80 17.45
N THR A 16 -1.31 -6.15 18.50
CA THR A 16 -2.08 -5.07 19.15
C THR A 16 -2.06 -3.80 18.30
N PRO A 17 -2.99 -2.84 18.49
CA PRO A 17 -2.95 -1.55 17.81
C PRO A 17 -1.58 -0.87 17.90
N GLU A 18 -0.96 -0.85 19.08
CA GLU A 18 0.33 -0.21 19.31
C GLU A 18 1.47 -0.89 18.54
N ALA A 19 1.43 -2.22 18.46
CA ALA A 19 2.44 -2.97 17.72
C ALA A 19 2.28 -2.81 16.20
N VAL A 20 1.04 -2.67 15.72
CA VAL A 20 0.73 -2.35 14.32
C VAL A 20 1.16 -0.93 13.98
N ASP A 21 0.91 0.04 14.84
CA ASP A 21 1.35 1.44 14.66
C ASP A 21 2.88 1.51 14.49
N ALA A 22 3.62 0.92 15.44
CA ALA A 22 5.08 0.88 15.38
C ALA A 22 5.59 0.17 14.11
N TYR A 23 4.90 -0.88 13.66
CA TYR A 23 5.22 -1.57 12.41
C TYR A 23 5.02 -0.66 11.20
N LEU A 24 3.87 0.00 11.09
CA LEU A 24 3.52 0.86 9.95
C LEU A 24 4.43 2.08 9.89
N VAL A 25 4.69 2.76 11.01
CA VAL A 25 5.64 3.88 11.09
C VAL A 25 7.00 3.45 10.53
N ARG A 26 7.51 2.30 10.98
CA ARG A 26 8.82 1.80 10.54
C ARG A 26 8.84 1.39 9.06
N ARG A 27 7.75 0.86 8.52
CA ARG A 27 7.73 0.31 7.15
C ARG A 27 7.33 1.32 6.08
N LEU A 28 6.48 2.27 6.41
CA LEU A 28 5.97 3.27 5.47
C LEU A 28 6.78 4.57 5.49
N TRP A 29 7.34 4.96 6.66
CA TRP A 29 7.97 6.28 6.82
C TRP A 29 9.42 6.28 7.33
N ALA A 30 9.95 5.18 7.88
CA ALA A 30 11.34 5.18 8.34
C ALA A 30 12.35 5.14 7.18
N ALA A 31 13.27 6.10 7.17
CA ALA A 31 14.40 6.12 6.25
C ALA A 31 15.30 4.90 6.50
N GLY A 32 15.67 4.18 5.44
CA GLY A 32 16.60 3.05 5.49
C GLY A 32 16.02 1.69 5.08
N HIS A 33 14.70 1.58 4.92
CA HIS A 33 14.08 0.41 4.31
C HIS A 33 13.59 0.71 2.89
N ALA A 34 13.66 -0.29 2.00
CA ALA A 34 12.98 -0.20 0.71
C ALA A 34 11.48 -0.04 0.95
N ALA A 35 10.88 0.96 0.28
CA ALA A 35 9.46 1.21 0.33
C ALA A 35 8.68 -0.04 -0.09
N PRO A 36 7.56 -0.38 0.58
CA PRO A 36 6.76 -1.53 0.19
C PRO A 36 6.14 -1.30 -1.20
N ALA A 37 5.84 -2.39 -1.91
CA ALA A 37 5.10 -2.27 -3.16
C ALA A 37 3.63 -1.89 -2.87
N PRO A 38 2.97 -1.05 -3.70
CA PRO A 38 1.60 -0.61 -3.44
C PRO A 38 0.57 -1.73 -3.25
N HIS A 39 0.71 -2.86 -3.97
CA HIS A 39 -0.20 -3.99 -3.81
C HIS A 39 -0.09 -4.64 -2.42
N MET A 40 1.09 -4.61 -1.79
CA MET A 40 1.25 -5.09 -0.42
C MET A 40 0.49 -4.20 0.57
N VAL A 41 0.59 -2.88 0.40
CA VAL A 41 -0.09 -1.91 1.27
C VAL A 41 -1.62 -2.02 1.12
N VAL A 42 -2.12 -2.36 -0.08
CA VAL A 42 -3.53 -2.71 -0.29
C VAL A 42 -3.93 -3.97 0.49
N ASN A 43 -3.09 -4.99 0.54
CA ASN A 43 -3.36 -6.20 1.32
C ASN A 43 -3.37 -5.91 2.84
N TRP A 44 -2.43 -5.07 3.31
CA TRP A 44 -2.36 -4.62 4.71
C TRP A 44 -3.63 -3.87 5.11
N LEU A 45 -4.05 -2.94 4.27
CA LEU A 45 -5.27 -2.15 4.44
C LEU A 45 -6.50 -3.06 4.55
N ARG A 46 -6.64 -4.06 3.67
CA ARG A 46 -7.73 -5.04 3.75
C ARG A 46 -7.69 -5.82 5.04
N ALA A 47 -6.52 -6.33 5.44
CA ALA A 47 -6.36 -7.06 6.69
C ALA A 47 -6.77 -6.20 7.90
N LEU A 48 -6.25 -4.99 8.01
CA LEU A 48 -6.56 -4.06 9.10
C LEU A 48 -8.05 -3.68 9.14
N ASN A 49 -8.67 -3.48 7.98
CA ASN A 49 -10.10 -3.19 7.90
C ASN A 49 -10.96 -4.33 8.46
N THR A 50 -10.56 -5.60 8.27
CA THR A 50 -11.30 -6.74 8.87
C THR A 50 -11.20 -6.80 10.39
N ARG A 51 -10.21 -6.12 11.00
CA ARG A 51 -10.01 -6.09 12.45
C ARG A 51 -10.88 -5.06 13.17
N GLY A 52 -11.56 -4.19 12.43
CA GLY A 52 -12.55 -3.26 12.96
C GLY A 52 -11.97 -1.95 13.49
N GLU A 53 -12.80 -1.25 14.27
CA GLU A 53 -12.64 0.15 14.67
C GLU A 53 -11.28 0.52 15.29
N PRO A 54 -10.65 -0.31 16.16
CA PRO A 54 -9.34 0.01 16.73
C PRO A 54 -8.22 0.18 15.69
N PHE A 55 -8.43 -0.33 14.47
CA PHE A 55 -7.47 -0.26 13.38
C PHE A 55 -7.82 0.79 12.31
N ALA A 56 -8.85 1.60 12.51
CA ALA A 56 -9.30 2.60 11.53
C ALA A 56 -8.23 3.64 11.19
N SER A 57 -7.45 4.11 12.17
CA SER A 57 -6.33 5.03 11.95
C SER A 57 -5.22 4.40 11.09
N HIS A 58 -4.94 3.11 11.30
CA HIS A 58 -3.96 2.35 10.53
C HIS A 58 -4.42 2.16 9.08
N VAL A 59 -5.71 1.90 8.87
CA VAL A 59 -6.33 1.86 7.53
C VAL A 59 -6.18 3.22 6.82
N ALA A 60 -6.45 4.32 7.51
CA ALA A 60 -6.27 5.66 6.97
C ALA A 60 -4.80 5.96 6.62
N ALA A 61 -3.86 5.53 7.46
CA ALA A 61 -2.42 5.66 7.20
C ALA A 61 -2.00 4.92 5.91
N CYS A 62 -2.52 3.71 5.68
CA CYS A 62 -2.30 2.98 4.44
C CYS A 62 -2.92 3.70 3.22
N HIS A 63 -4.14 4.23 3.35
CA HIS A 63 -4.78 5.01 2.28
C HIS A 63 -3.93 6.24 1.90
N TYR A 64 -3.47 6.98 2.90
CA TYR A 64 -2.66 8.18 2.71
C TYR A 64 -1.34 7.85 1.99
N TRP A 65 -0.63 6.82 2.45
CA TRP A 65 0.59 6.37 1.80
C TRP A 65 0.36 5.98 0.33
N LEU A 66 -0.73 5.25 0.04
CA LEU A 66 -1.09 4.85 -1.32
C LEU A 66 -1.40 6.06 -2.22
N TYR A 67 -2.06 7.08 -1.68
CA TYR A 67 -2.32 8.32 -2.40
C TYR A 67 -1.02 9.02 -2.81
N GLU A 68 -0.03 9.09 -1.92
CA GLU A 68 1.27 9.72 -2.20
C GLU A 68 2.12 8.92 -3.19
N HIS A 69 2.04 7.58 -3.16
CA HIS A 69 2.99 6.71 -3.86
C HIS A 69 2.41 6.02 -5.11
N ARG A 70 1.11 6.11 -5.36
CA ARG A 70 0.46 5.50 -6.53
C ARG A 70 -0.49 6.48 -7.22
N HIS A 71 -0.04 6.99 -8.37
CA HIS A 71 -0.91 7.71 -9.30
C HIS A 71 -2.11 6.85 -9.72
N GLY A 72 -3.31 7.46 -9.66
CA GLY A 72 -4.57 6.80 -10.04
C GLY A 72 -5.15 5.89 -8.96
N TYR A 73 -4.65 5.94 -7.72
CA TYR A 73 -5.25 5.24 -6.60
C TYR A 73 -6.65 5.80 -6.27
N ASP A 74 -7.65 4.92 -6.21
CA ASP A 74 -9.02 5.24 -5.78
C ASP A 74 -9.42 4.36 -4.59
N HIS A 75 -9.52 4.97 -3.41
CA HIS A 75 -9.89 4.33 -2.16
C HIS A 75 -11.28 3.66 -2.20
N ALA A 76 -12.22 4.15 -3.02
CA ALA A 76 -13.57 3.61 -3.11
C ALA A 76 -13.61 2.22 -3.78
N THR A 77 -12.59 1.89 -4.57
CA THR A 77 -12.51 0.61 -5.31
C THR A 77 -11.80 -0.50 -4.52
N VAL A 78 -11.09 -0.16 -3.44
CA VAL A 78 -10.18 -1.08 -2.73
C VAL A 78 -10.92 -2.24 -2.05
N PHE A 79 -12.13 -1.96 -1.55
CA PHE A 79 -12.97 -2.92 -0.83
C PHE A 79 -14.06 -3.55 -1.70
N ARG A 80 -14.15 -3.20 -2.98
CA ARG A 80 -15.13 -3.83 -3.87
C ARG A 80 -14.78 -5.31 -4.03
N PRO A 81 -15.72 -6.24 -3.78
CA PRO A 81 -15.52 -7.64 -4.09
C PRO A 81 -15.36 -7.77 -5.61
N LEU A 82 -14.19 -8.21 -6.06
CA LEU A 82 -13.96 -8.46 -7.48
C LEU A 82 -14.79 -9.69 -7.88
N ARG A 83 -15.96 -9.47 -8.48
CA ARG A 83 -16.61 -10.52 -9.28
C ARG A 83 -15.74 -10.74 -10.52
N GLY A 84 -14.98 -11.83 -10.54
CA GLY A 84 -14.46 -12.44 -11.77
C GLY A 84 -13.20 -11.86 -12.41
N GLU A 85 -12.72 -10.66 -12.06
CA GLU A 85 -11.54 -10.08 -12.75
C GLU A 85 -10.57 -9.37 -11.80
N THR A 86 -9.29 -9.64 -12.02
CA THR A 86 -8.07 -9.03 -11.45
C THR A 86 -7.93 -7.55 -11.82
N GLY A 87 -8.88 -6.72 -11.39
CA GLY A 87 -9.04 -5.33 -11.83
C GLY A 87 -7.94 -4.31 -11.49
N TRP A 88 -6.77 -4.69 -10.97
CA TRP A 88 -5.63 -3.76 -10.79
C TRP A 88 -4.23 -4.36 -11.05
N LEU A 89 -4.10 -5.66 -11.37
CA LEU A 89 -2.80 -6.29 -11.63
C LEU A 89 -2.41 -6.35 -13.12
N SER A 90 -3.12 -5.65 -14.01
CA SER A 90 -2.83 -5.73 -15.45
C SER A 90 -2.85 -4.38 -16.16
N ARG A 91 -2.17 -3.39 -15.60
CA ARG A 91 -1.59 -2.30 -16.39
C ARG A 91 -0.16 -2.07 -15.97
N HIS A 92 0.74 -2.83 -16.60
CA HIS A 92 2.12 -2.42 -16.80
C HIS A 92 2.12 -1.04 -17.48
N ASP A 93 2.36 0.02 -16.72
CA ASP A 93 2.85 1.27 -17.31
C ASP A 93 4.37 1.12 -17.51
N PHE A 94 4.74 0.52 -18.64
CA PHE A 94 6.04 0.79 -19.24
C PHE A 94 5.89 2.11 -20.01
N GLY A 95 6.29 3.22 -19.38
CA GLY A 95 6.24 4.56 -19.96
C GLY A 95 7.40 5.43 -19.47
N THR A 96 8.57 5.20 -20.06
CA THR A 96 9.73 6.10 -20.33
C THR A 96 9.96 7.36 -19.45
N PRO A 97 11.21 7.61 -18.98
CA PRO A 97 11.53 8.80 -18.21
C PRO A 97 11.52 10.06 -19.11
N ARG A 98 10.66 11.02 -18.80
CA ARG A 98 10.76 12.37 -19.38
C ARG A 98 11.88 13.14 -18.69
N HIS A 99 13.09 13.03 -19.26
CA HIS A 99 14.01 14.16 -19.30
C HIS A 99 13.28 15.35 -19.92
N LEU A 100 12.97 16.38 -19.15
CA LEU A 100 12.70 17.70 -19.70
C LEU A 100 13.85 18.63 -19.34
N ARG A 101 14.75 18.79 -20.33
CA ARG A 101 15.65 19.94 -20.43
C ARG A 101 14.77 21.19 -20.55
N ILE A 102 14.90 22.10 -19.60
CA ILE A 102 14.43 23.47 -19.78
C ILE A 102 15.59 24.20 -20.48
N ARG A 103 15.38 24.55 -21.76
CA ARG A 103 16.20 25.53 -22.48
C ARG A 103 15.40 26.82 -22.63
N GLU A 104 16.13 27.90 -22.44
CA GLU A 104 15.76 29.30 -22.37
C GLU A 104 15.07 29.82 -23.64
N ARG A 105 14.21 30.82 -23.43
CA ARG A 105 14.11 31.98 -24.31
C ARG A 105 13.68 33.20 -23.52
#